data_AF-A0A0R1P782-F1
#
_entry.id   AF-A0A0R1P782-F1
#
_cell.length_a   1.000
_cell.length_b   1.000
_cell.length_c   1.000
_cell.angle_alpha   90.00
_cell.angle_beta   90.00
_cell.angle_gamma   90.00
#
_symmetry.space_group_name_H-M   'P 1'
#
loop_
_entity.id
_entity.type
_entity.pdbx_description
1 polymer ?
#
loop_
_entity_poly.entity_id
_entity_poly.type
_entity_poly.pdbx_seq_one_letter_code
_entity_poly.pdbx_strand_id
1 'polypeptide(L)'
;MLDKFKTGNPIWVYYTDIDTNENLMVPQLLQGYLGQTYEVDQKDFPKYRFVKSEGDLTGTFDMSQRSIHLYYRKDNWGEVQTIEMYLRLNAMTPVFDNPNGMQVGSPIPEGIVVKAFHRVATKSGEFWYEIGSDQWIKYDRMEVVDNPFKAEDQDFQSKLSEQMSVIPMKPTKATIDYLPHRSIDVYNKPYGEKVNELPNGQIITIYGKMNDNDEIIWYKVGEQQFITGNYVKLEDQDD
;
A
#
# COMPACT_ATOMS: atom_id res chain seq x y z
N MET A 1 45.08 -10.43 26.57
CA MET A 1 44.29 -9.18 26.50
C MET A 1 44.09 -8.77 25.03
N LEU A 2 43.28 -9.50 24.24
CA LEU A 2 43.04 -9.18 22.82
C LEU A 2 41.55 -9.05 22.42
N ASP A 3 40.61 -9.36 23.32
CA ASP A 3 39.16 -9.25 23.02
C ASP A 3 38.60 -7.81 23.08
N LYS A 4 39.40 -6.80 23.40
CA LYS A 4 38.93 -5.41 23.60
C LYS A 4 38.72 -4.60 22.31
N PHE A 5 38.97 -5.16 21.13
CA PHE A 5 38.90 -4.44 19.85
C PHE A 5 38.02 -5.13 18.79
N LYS A 6 37.25 -6.16 19.15
CA LYS A 6 36.26 -6.71 18.21
C LYS A 6 35.18 -5.67 17.98
N THR A 7 34.99 -5.27 16.73
CA THR A 7 33.82 -4.51 16.31
C THR A 7 32.62 -5.43 16.26
N GLY A 8 31.45 -4.94 16.70
CA GLY A 8 30.21 -5.61 16.34
C GLY A 8 29.88 -5.39 14.87
N ASN A 9 28.87 -6.10 14.37
CA ASN A 9 28.36 -5.86 13.03
C ASN A 9 27.76 -4.45 12.95
N PRO A 10 28.01 -3.72 11.86
CA PRO A 10 27.45 -2.39 11.68
C PRO A 10 25.93 -2.46 11.48
N ILE A 11 25.24 -1.41 11.89
CA ILE A 11 23.78 -1.31 11.81
C ILE A 11 23.43 -0.20 10.83
N TRP A 12 22.63 -0.53 9.81
CA TRP A 12 22.05 0.48 8.93
C TRP A 12 20.77 1.05 9.53
N VAL A 13 20.64 2.38 9.49
CA VAL A 13 19.46 3.10 9.94
C VAL A 13 18.83 3.81 8.75
N TYR A 14 17.56 3.52 8.50
CA TYR A 14 16.77 4.08 7.41
C TYR A 14 15.66 4.97 7.97
N TYR A 15 15.39 6.07 7.28
CA TYR A 15 14.25 6.95 7.55
C TYR A 15 13.44 7.01 6.27
N THR A 16 12.30 6.32 6.23
CA THR A 16 11.56 6.06 4.99
C THR A 16 10.13 6.59 5.07
N ASP A 17 9.63 7.09 3.93
CA ASP A 17 8.21 7.28 3.73
C ASP A 17 7.56 5.89 3.66
N ILE A 18 6.60 5.61 4.53
CA ILE A 18 5.94 4.30 4.61
C ILE A 18 5.07 4.02 3.39
N ASP A 19 4.62 5.06 2.68
CA ASP A 19 3.68 4.93 1.58
C ASP A 19 4.40 4.78 0.23
N THR A 20 5.59 5.35 0.07
CA THR A 20 6.39 5.26 -1.17
C THR A 20 7.66 4.40 -1.06
N ASN A 21 8.05 4.01 0.16
CA ASN A 21 9.34 3.38 0.49
C ASN A 21 10.58 4.25 0.16
N GLU A 22 10.39 5.53 -0.13
CA GLU A 22 11.50 6.44 -0.41
C GLU A 22 12.27 6.82 0.86
N ASN A 23 13.59 6.97 0.73
CA ASN A 23 14.44 7.45 1.82
C ASN A 23 14.28 8.97 1.97
N LEU A 24 13.85 9.43 3.15
CA LEU A 24 13.74 10.86 3.48
C LEU A 24 15.09 11.52 3.73
N MET A 25 16.12 10.72 4.01
CA MET A 25 17.52 11.13 4.07
C MET A 25 18.44 9.97 3.70
N VAL A 26 19.70 10.27 3.44
CA VAL A 26 20.71 9.23 3.18
C VAL A 26 20.78 8.27 4.37
N PRO A 27 20.72 6.94 4.14
CA PRO A 27 20.83 5.95 5.20
C PRO A 27 22.10 6.13 6.03
N GLN A 28 21.98 5.95 7.34
CA GLN A 28 23.08 6.14 8.28
C GLN A 28 23.69 4.80 8.66
N LEU A 29 25.01 4.77 8.81
CA LEU A 29 25.75 3.59 9.27
C LEU A 29 26.22 3.81 10.70
N LEU A 30 25.73 2.99 11.63
CA LEU A 30 26.23 2.94 13.00
C LEU A 30 27.30 1.87 13.12
N GLN A 31 28.41 2.22 13.76
CA GLN A 31 29.54 1.34 14.01
C GLN A 31 29.98 1.46 15.47
N GLY A 32 30.35 0.34 16.07
CA GLY A 32 30.83 0.31 17.45
C GLY A 32 31.50 -1.00 17.81
N TYR A 33 32.08 -1.03 19.00
CA TYR A 33 32.70 -2.23 19.54
C TYR A 33 31.65 -3.22 20.04
N LEU A 34 32.00 -4.51 20.05
CA LEU A 34 31.15 -5.56 20.61
C LEU A 34 30.76 -5.22 22.06
N GLY A 35 29.46 -5.15 22.33
CA GLY A 35 28.89 -4.79 23.64
C GLY A 35 28.78 -3.28 23.91
N GLN A 36 29.28 -2.41 23.02
CA GLN A 36 29.06 -0.96 23.12
C GLN A 36 27.59 -0.64 22.85
N THR A 37 27.03 0.32 23.59
CA THR A 37 25.65 0.76 23.38
C THR A 37 25.52 1.65 22.14
N TYR A 38 24.38 1.55 21.46
CA TYR A 38 23.97 2.49 20.42
C TYR A 38 22.60 3.10 20.79
N GLU A 39 22.35 4.27 20.21
CA GLU A 39 21.09 5.00 20.29
C GLU A 39 20.81 5.63 18.91
N VAL A 40 19.56 5.57 18.47
CA VAL A 40 19.09 6.14 17.21
C VAL A 40 18.10 7.25 17.53
N ASP A 41 18.40 8.46 17.07
CA ASP A 41 17.49 9.59 17.20
C ASP A 41 16.33 9.49 16.20
N GLN A 42 15.11 9.66 16.69
CA GLN A 42 14.00 10.05 15.82
C GLN A 42 14.26 11.45 15.27
N LYS A 43 14.16 11.64 13.95
CA LYS A 43 14.39 12.93 13.28
C LYS A 43 13.07 13.61 12.94
N ASP A 44 13.07 14.93 12.93
CA ASP A 44 11.95 15.73 12.47
C ASP A 44 12.12 16.06 10.99
N PHE A 45 11.14 15.66 10.19
CA PHE A 45 11.06 15.97 8.76
C PHE A 45 9.87 16.91 8.51
N PRO A 46 10.07 18.07 7.85
CA PRO A 46 8.97 18.99 7.57
C PRO A 46 7.83 18.32 6.79
N LYS A 47 6.59 18.50 7.27
CA LYS A 47 5.36 17.91 6.70
C LYS A 47 5.24 16.39 6.86
N TYR A 48 6.04 15.78 7.73
CA TYR A 48 6.01 14.35 8.04
C TYR A 48 5.87 14.13 9.53
N ARG A 49 5.17 13.05 9.89
CA ARG A 49 5.15 12.52 11.26
C ARG A 49 5.76 11.14 11.30
N PHE A 50 6.35 10.81 12.45
CA PHE A 50 6.73 9.45 12.77
C PHE A 50 5.49 8.56 12.92
N VAL A 51 5.58 7.34 12.39
CA VAL A 51 4.53 6.33 12.45
C VAL A 51 4.94 5.19 13.37
N LYS A 52 6.07 4.54 13.05
CA LYS A 52 6.61 3.39 13.82
C LYS A 52 8.09 3.20 13.51
N SER A 53 8.76 2.40 14.33
CA SER A 53 10.08 1.86 14.04
C SER A 53 10.04 0.34 13.94
N GLU A 54 10.85 -0.23 13.05
CA GLU A 54 11.17 -1.65 13.03
C GLU A 54 12.64 -1.82 13.45
N GLY A 55 12.86 -2.63 14.49
CA GLY A 55 14.13 -2.73 15.20
C GLY A 55 14.19 -1.82 16.43
N ASP A 56 15.09 -2.17 17.35
CA ASP A 56 15.27 -1.43 18.61
C ASP A 56 16.07 -0.15 18.35
N LEU A 57 15.56 1.01 18.77
CA LEU A 57 16.27 2.29 18.65
C LEU A 57 17.46 2.40 19.62
N THR A 58 17.51 1.53 20.63
CA THR A 58 18.61 1.45 21.60
C THR A 58 19.01 0.00 21.81
N GLY A 59 20.30 -0.25 21.98
CA GLY A 59 20.79 -1.59 22.26
C GLY A 59 22.29 -1.64 22.35
N THR A 60 22.87 -2.82 22.13
CA THR A 60 24.32 -3.00 22.06
C THR A 60 24.73 -3.64 20.74
N PHE A 61 25.89 -3.27 20.22
CA PHE A 61 26.47 -3.93 19.05
C PHE A 61 26.83 -5.38 19.37
N ASP A 62 26.35 -6.31 18.56
CA ASP A 62 26.67 -7.73 18.63
C ASP A 62 27.13 -8.27 17.27
N MET A 63 27.19 -9.60 17.11
CA MET A 63 27.59 -10.24 15.85
C MET A 63 26.39 -10.55 14.94
N SER A 64 25.20 -10.03 15.25
CA SER A 64 23.97 -10.26 14.47
C SER A 64 23.82 -9.16 13.42
N GLN A 65 23.47 -9.52 12.19
CA GLN A 65 23.13 -8.54 11.16
C GLN A 65 21.73 -7.99 11.43
N ARG A 66 21.61 -6.65 11.46
CA ARG A 66 20.33 -5.97 11.67
C ARG A 66 20.30 -4.63 10.94
N SER A 67 19.10 -4.17 10.61
CA SER A 67 18.80 -2.81 10.21
C SER A 67 17.70 -2.25 11.10
N ILE A 68 17.67 -0.93 11.23
CA ILE A 68 16.63 -0.20 11.94
C ILE A 68 15.93 0.69 10.91
N HIS A 69 14.60 0.59 10.85
CA HIS A 69 13.79 1.39 9.94
C HIS A 69 12.87 2.28 10.75
N LEU A 70 12.96 3.59 10.56
CA LEU A 70 12.03 4.56 11.10
C LEU A 70 11.10 4.99 9.98
N TYR A 71 9.81 4.70 10.13
CA TYR A 71 8.80 4.97 9.14
C TYR A 71 8.06 6.26 9.44
N TYR A 72 7.92 7.09 8.42
CA TYR A 72 7.25 8.38 8.47
C TYR A 72 6.14 8.42 7.44
N ARG A 73 5.14 9.27 7.68
CA ARG A 73 4.04 9.52 6.74
C ARG A 73 3.77 11.01 6.65
N LYS A 74 3.44 11.49 5.45
CA LYS A 74 3.02 12.88 5.20
C LYS A 74 1.90 13.28 6.17
N ASP A 75 2.05 14.43 6.83
CA ASP A 75 1.25 14.84 7.99
C ASP A 75 -0.25 14.88 7.74
N ASN A 76 -0.67 15.31 6.56
CA ASN A 76 -2.08 15.41 6.18
C ASN A 76 -2.68 14.08 5.69
N TRP A 77 -1.86 13.07 5.41
CA TRP A 77 -2.35 11.76 4.96
C TRP A 77 -2.86 10.97 6.17
N GLY A 78 -4.09 10.48 6.09
CA GLY A 78 -4.66 9.56 7.07
C GLY A 78 -4.41 8.13 6.62
N GLU A 79 -5.39 7.59 5.91
CA GLU A 79 -5.37 6.24 5.35
C GLU A 79 -4.89 6.25 3.90
N VAL A 80 -4.07 5.27 3.55
CA VAL A 80 -3.55 5.07 2.19
C VAL A 80 -3.88 3.64 1.78
N GLN A 81 -4.45 3.48 0.59
CA GLN A 81 -4.84 2.18 0.05
C GLN A 81 -4.32 2.05 -1.38
N THR A 82 -3.71 0.92 -1.68
CA THR A 82 -3.48 0.49 -3.07
C THR A 82 -4.78 0.01 -3.64
N ILE A 83 -5.17 0.56 -4.79
CA ILE A 83 -6.46 0.31 -5.43
C ILE A 83 -6.27 0.10 -6.92
N GLU A 84 -7.29 -0.48 -7.54
CA GLU A 84 -7.41 -0.46 -8.99
C GLU A 84 -8.82 0.01 -9.34
N MET A 85 -8.96 1.32 -9.61
CA MET A 85 -10.25 1.92 -9.94
C MET A 85 -10.16 2.66 -11.27
N TYR A 86 -11.26 2.63 -12.03
CA TYR A 86 -11.43 3.47 -13.20
C TYR A 86 -12.43 4.56 -12.86
N LEU A 87 -12.02 5.81 -12.97
CA LEU A 87 -12.78 6.98 -12.54
C LEU A 87 -13.15 7.80 -13.77
N ARG A 88 -14.45 7.92 -14.07
CA ARG A 88 -14.95 8.86 -15.06
C ARG A 88 -15.09 10.24 -14.44
N LEU A 89 -14.42 11.22 -15.03
CA LEU A 89 -14.45 12.61 -14.59
C LEU A 89 -15.68 13.30 -15.18
N ASN A 90 -16.58 13.79 -14.32
CA ASN A 90 -17.81 14.47 -14.73
C ASN A 90 -17.66 15.99 -14.78
N ALA A 91 -16.42 16.48 -14.73
CA ALA A 91 -16.05 17.88 -14.85
C ALA A 91 -14.54 18.03 -15.14
N MET A 92 -14.13 19.21 -15.59
CA MET A 92 -12.72 19.58 -15.68
C MET A 92 -12.04 19.44 -14.31
N THR A 93 -11.01 18.59 -14.23
CA THR A 93 -10.42 18.14 -12.96
C THR A 93 -8.96 18.59 -12.87
N PRO A 94 -8.61 19.47 -11.91
CA PRO A 94 -7.23 19.86 -11.65
C PRO A 94 -6.38 18.69 -11.15
N VAL A 95 -5.11 18.65 -11.55
CA VAL A 95 -4.12 17.65 -11.11
C VAL A 95 -3.12 18.32 -10.18
N PHE A 96 -2.69 17.62 -9.13
CA PHE A 96 -1.81 18.13 -8.09
C PHE A 96 -0.59 17.24 -7.90
N ASP A 97 0.53 17.83 -7.47
CA ASP A 97 1.76 17.08 -7.14
C ASP A 97 1.61 16.21 -5.87
N ASN A 98 0.65 16.55 -5.01
CA ASN A 98 0.30 15.82 -3.79
C ASN A 98 -1.13 16.15 -3.36
N PRO A 99 -1.74 15.32 -2.48
CA PRO A 99 -2.96 15.70 -1.77
C PRO A 99 -2.78 17.04 -1.04
N ASN A 100 -3.64 18.01 -1.35
CA ASN A 100 -3.56 19.41 -0.92
C ASN A 100 -2.25 20.13 -1.30
N GLY A 101 -1.56 19.65 -2.34
CA GLY A 101 -0.32 20.22 -2.88
C GLY A 101 -0.56 21.35 -3.88
N MET A 102 0.42 21.58 -4.75
CA MET A 102 0.34 22.55 -5.83
C MET A 102 -0.28 21.92 -7.07
N GLN A 103 -1.10 22.70 -7.78
CA GLN A 103 -1.63 22.25 -9.07
C GLN A 103 -0.48 22.13 -10.08
N VAL A 104 -0.45 21.03 -10.81
CA VAL A 104 0.54 20.72 -11.84
C VAL A 104 -0.15 20.38 -13.16
N GLY A 105 0.49 20.77 -14.26
CA GLY A 105 -0.04 20.48 -15.60
C GLY A 105 -1.36 21.17 -15.93
N SER A 106 -1.97 20.76 -17.05
CA SER A 106 -3.30 21.21 -17.45
C SER A 106 -4.37 20.35 -16.79
N PRO A 107 -5.52 20.92 -16.38
CA PRO A 107 -6.65 20.13 -15.90
C PRO A 107 -7.10 19.09 -16.93
N ILE A 108 -7.55 17.94 -16.45
CA ILE A 108 -8.10 16.89 -17.29
C ILE A 108 -9.53 17.26 -17.68
N PRO A 109 -9.91 17.22 -18.98
CA PRO A 109 -11.27 17.51 -19.42
C PRO A 109 -12.32 16.54 -18.85
N GLU A 110 -13.58 16.97 -18.85
CA GLU A 110 -14.71 16.10 -18.52
C GLU A 110 -14.88 14.95 -19.54
N GLY A 111 -15.47 13.85 -19.10
CA GLY A 111 -15.72 12.65 -19.90
C GLY A 111 -14.54 11.67 -19.97
N ILE A 112 -13.34 12.08 -19.54
CA ILE A 112 -12.16 11.21 -19.50
C ILE A 112 -12.30 10.17 -18.38
N VAL A 113 -11.88 8.94 -18.66
CA VAL A 113 -11.73 7.87 -17.67
C VAL A 113 -10.25 7.73 -17.34
N VAL A 114 -9.90 7.81 -16.06
CA VAL A 114 -8.53 7.63 -15.55
C VAL A 114 -8.44 6.36 -14.71
N LYS A 115 -7.30 5.67 -14.75
CA LYS A 115 -6.97 4.59 -13.81
C LYS A 115 -6.34 5.21 -12.56
N ALA A 116 -6.82 4.80 -11.38
CA ALA A 116 -6.27 5.20 -10.09
C ALA A 116 -5.59 4.02 -9.41
N PHE A 117 -4.40 4.28 -8.85
CA PHE A 117 -3.50 3.27 -8.27
C PHE A 117 -3.43 3.34 -6.74
N HIS A 118 -3.54 4.54 -6.18
CA HIS A 118 -3.61 4.75 -4.75
C HIS A 118 -4.77 5.68 -4.39
N ARG A 119 -5.38 5.41 -3.25
CA ARG A 119 -6.35 6.30 -2.60
C ARG A 119 -5.76 6.80 -1.29
N VAL A 120 -5.80 8.11 -1.08
CA VAL A 120 -5.46 8.73 0.20
C VAL A 120 -6.72 9.36 0.78
N ALA A 121 -7.11 8.95 1.99
CA ALA A 121 -8.03 9.70 2.83
C ALA A 121 -7.21 10.63 3.72
N THR A 122 -7.32 11.94 3.53
CA THR A 122 -6.61 12.91 4.37
C THR A 122 -7.22 12.96 5.76
N LYS A 123 -6.47 13.49 6.72
CA LYS A 123 -6.98 13.75 8.08
C LYS A 123 -8.15 14.75 8.11
N SER A 124 -8.31 15.56 7.07
CA SER A 124 -9.46 16.46 6.89
C SER A 124 -10.70 15.75 6.31
N GLY A 125 -10.62 14.46 5.97
CA GLY A 125 -11.71 13.68 5.40
C GLY A 125 -11.85 13.85 3.87
N GLU A 126 -10.83 14.36 3.20
CA GLU A 126 -10.81 14.47 1.73
C GLU A 126 -10.23 13.19 1.14
N PHE A 127 -10.84 12.70 0.08
CA PHE A 127 -10.31 11.57 -0.67
C PHE A 127 -9.54 12.05 -1.89
N TRP A 128 -8.39 11.46 -2.15
CA TRP A 128 -7.51 11.76 -3.26
C TRP A 128 -7.10 10.48 -3.95
N TYR A 129 -6.90 10.56 -5.26
CA TYR A 129 -6.54 9.43 -6.11
C TYR A 129 -5.28 9.73 -6.90
N GLU A 130 -4.30 8.85 -6.80
CA GLU A 130 -3.11 8.88 -7.64
C GLU A 130 -3.42 8.26 -8.99
N ILE A 131 -3.22 9.02 -10.06
CA ILE A 131 -3.49 8.63 -11.46
C ILE A 131 -2.20 8.44 -12.28
N GLY A 132 -1.05 8.67 -11.65
CA GLY A 132 0.29 8.55 -12.21
C GLY A 132 1.32 9.05 -11.19
N SER A 133 2.61 8.88 -11.46
CA SER A 133 3.68 9.32 -10.55
C SER A 133 3.53 10.78 -10.17
N ASP A 134 3.33 11.06 -8.87
CA ASP A 134 3.11 12.39 -8.31
C ASP A 134 1.95 13.16 -8.96
N GLN A 135 0.93 12.46 -9.46
CA GLN A 135 -0.26 13.07 -10.06
C GLN A 135 -1.51 12.66 -9.29
N TRP A 136 -2.04 13.61 -8.53
CA TRP A 136 -3.17 13.41 -7.64
C TRP A 136 -4.38 14.22 -8.08
N ILE A 137 -5.55 13.59 -8.07
CA ILE A 137 -6.84 14.26 -8.25
C ILE A 137 -7.69 14.10 -6.99
N LYS A 138 -8.40 15.16 -6.62
CA LYS A 138 -9.32 15.13 -5.47
C LYS A 138 -10.64 14.47 -5.87
N TYR A 139 -11.19 13.63 -4.99
CA TYR A 139 -12.56 13.14 -5.12
C TYR A 139 -13.55 14.29 -5.10
N ASP A 140 -14.22 14.49 -6.22
CA ASP A 140 -15.25 15.52 -6.41
C ASP A 140 -16.27 14.97 -7.42
N ARG A 141 -16.50 15.65 -8.54
CA ARG A 141 -17.43 15.24 -9.59
C ARG A 141 -16.84 14.13 -10.45
N MET A 142 -16.84 12.91 -9.91
CA MET A 142 -16.42 11.70 -10.61
C MET A 142 -17.24 10.48 -10.18
N GLU A 143 -17.26 9.46 -11.04
CA GLU A 143 -17.90 8.19 -10.75
C GLU A 143 -16.95 7.02 -11.03
N VAL A 144 -17.02 5.98 -10.21
CA VAL A 144 -16.33 4.72 -10.48
C VAL A 144 -17.06 4.02 -11.61
N VAL A 145 -16.33 3.65 -12.65
CA VAL A 145 -16.83 2.90 -13.81
C VAL A 145 -16.11 1.56 -13.92
N ASP A 146 -16.70 0.65 -14.69
CA ASP A 146 -16.02 -0.57 -15.11
C ASP A 146 -14.74 -0.24 -15.87
N ASN A 147 -13.74 -1.13 -15.79
CA ASN A 147 -12.55 -1.05 -16.64
C ASN A 147 -12.96 -0.99 -18.12
N PRO A 148 -12.76 0.15 -18.82
CA PRO A 148 -13.16 0.30 -20.21
C PRO A 148 -12.22 -0.45 -21.17
N PHE A 149 -11.10 -0.98 -20.68
CA PHE A 149 -10.07 -1.69 -21.45
C PHE A 149 -10.19 -3.23 -21.34
N LYS A 150 -11.27 -3.76 -20.74
CA LYS A 150 -11.50 -5.21 -20.53
C LYS A 150 -11.32 -6.09 -21.78
N ALA A 151 -11.59 -5.56 -22.98
CA ALA A 151 -11.61 -6.36 -24.21
C ALA A 151 -10.21 -6.72 -24.75
N GLU A 152 -9.18 -5.96 -24.42
CA GLU A 152 -7.81 -6.18 -24.93
C GLU A 152 -6.98 -7.09 -24.00
N ASP A 153 -7.32 -7.12 -22.71
CA ASP A 153 -6.55 -7.82 -21.66
C ASP A 153 -6.99 -9.27 -21.38
N GLN A 154 -8.16 -9.70 -21.84
CA GLN A 154 -8.75 -10.99 -21.41
C GLN A 154 -7.91 -12.23 -21.75
N ASP A 155 -7.25 -12.27 -22.91
CA ASP A 155 -6.43 -13.44 -23.31
C ASP A 155 -5.12 -13.54 -22.51
N PHE A 156 -4.52 -12.39 -22.19
CA PHE A 156 -3.31 -12.33 -21.36
C PHE A 156 -3.62 -12.67 -19.90
N GLN A 157 -4.68 -12.08 -19.35
CA GLN A 157 -5.11 -12.30 -17.97
C GLN A 157 -5.61 -13.73 -17.73
N SER A 158 -6.28 -14.36 -18.71
CA SER A 158 -6.67 -15.77 -18.60
C SER A 158 -5.43 -16.69 -18.51
N LYS A 159 -4.39 -16.44 -19.31
CA LYS A 159 -3.14 -17.22 -19.28
C LYS A 159 -2.38 -17.05 -17.96
N LEU A 160 -2.35 -15.84 -17.40
CA LEU A 160 -1.80 -15.57 -16.06
C LEU A 160 -2.59 -16.30 -14.97
N SER A 161 -3.92 -16.27 -15.03
CA SER A 161 -4.79 -16.95 -14.07
C SER A 161 -4.53 -18.45 -13.97
N GLU A 162 -4.19 -19.09 -15.09
CA GLU A 162 -3.91 -20.53 -15.17
C GLU A 162 -2.56 -20.91 -14.52
N GLN A 163 -1.63 -19.96 -14.40
CA GLN A 163 -0.31 -20.18 -13.83
C GLN A 163 -0.25 -19.86 -12.34
N MET A 164 -1.23 -19.12 -11.82
CA MET A 164 -1.31 -18.78 -10.40
C MET A 164 -1.71 -19.98 -9.54
N SER A 165 -1.02 -20.16 -8.42
CA SER A 165 -1.31 -21.19 -7.43
C SER A 165 -1.68 -20.57 -6.09
N VAL A 166 -2.78 -21.03 -5.51
CA VAL A 166 -3.22 -20.59 -4.18
C VAL A 166 -2.22 -21.06 -3.13
N ILE A 167 -1.65 -20.12 -2.39
CA ILE A 167 -0.90 -20.38 -1.16
C ILE A 167 -1.92 -20.44 -0.02
N PRO A 168 -2.17 -21.63 0.57
CA PRO A 168 -3.14 -21.76 1.64
C PRO A 168 -2.67 -21.03 2.90
N MET A 169 -3.62 -20.49 3.65
CA MET A 169 -3.36 -19.74 4.88
C MET A 169 -4.28 -20.24 6.00
N LYS A 170 -3.91 -19.95 7.25
CA LYS A 170 -4.86 -20.12 8.36
C LYS A 170 -6.10 -19.26 8.08
N PRO A 171 -7.32 -19.77 8.29
CA PRO A 171 -8.54 -18.99 8.13
C PRO A 171 -8.43 -17.69 8.94
N THR A 172 -8.40 -16.57 8.22
CA THR A 172 -8.16 -15.24 8.80
C THR A 172 -9.35 -14.35 8.51
N LYS A 173 -9.87 -13.68 9.53
CA LYS A 173 -10.97 -12.71 9.36
C LYS A 173 -10.44 -11.42 8.74
N ALA A 174 -11.26 -10.84 7.90
CA ALA A 174 -10.97 -9.55 7.27
C ALA A 174 -12.26 -8.78 7.04
N THR A 175 -12.14 -7.47 6.86
CA THR A 175 -13.26 -6.60 6.51
C THR A 175 -13.04 -6.01 5.12
N ILE A 176 -14.09 -5.93 4.31
CA ILE A 176 -14.06 -5.22 3.03
C ILE A 176 -13.95 -3.72 3.31
N ASP A 177 -12.87 -3.12 2.83
CA ASP A 177 -12.59 -1.70 2.93
C ASP A 177 -12.71 -1.08 1.54
N TYR A 178 -13.90 -0.58 1.24
CA TYR A 178 -14.24 0.00 -0.04
C TYR A 178 -14.98 1.34 0.15
N LEU A 179 -15.51 1.91 -0.93
CA LEU A 179 -16.24 3.18 -0.84
C LEU A 179 -17.58 2.97 -0.09
N PRO A 180 -18.02 3.94 0.74
CA PRO A 180 -19.32 3.89 1.41
C PRO A 180 -20.46 3.61 0.42
N HIS A 181 -21.37 2.72 0.80
CA HIS A 181 -22.52 2.28 -0.02
C HIS A 181 -22.15 1.63 -1.37
N ARG A 182 -20.91 1.17 -1.54
CA ARG A 182 -20.47 0.42 -2.71
C ARG A 182 -20.06 -1.00 -2.32
N SER A 183 -19.93 -1.85 -3.34
CA SER A 183 -19.49 -3.24 -3.23
C SER A 183 -18.28 -3.49 -4.11
N ILE A 184 -17.46 -4.48 -3.74
CA ILE A 184 -16.43 -5.04 -4.61
C ILE A 184 -16.97 -6.27 -5.35
N ASP A 185 -16.39 -6.55 -6.50
CA ASP A 185 -16.70 -7.77 -7.26
C ASP A 185 -15.97 -8.99 -6.69
N VAL A 186 -16.63 -10.14 -6.76
CA VAL A 186 -16.06 -11.46 -6.47
C VAL A 186 -16.01 -12.26 -7.76
N TYR A 187 -14.89 -12.92 -8.03
CA TYR A 187 -14.63 -13.63 -9.27
C TYR A 187 -14.48 -15.14 -9.06
N ASN A 188 -14.82 -15.94 -10.07
CA ASN A 188 -14.67 -17.41 -10.03
C ASN A 188 -13.21 -17.87 -10.02
N LYS A 189 -12.33 -17.06 -10.59
CA LYS A 189 -10.86 -17.16 -10.59
C LYS A 189 -10.28 -15.73 -10.68
N PRO A 190 -9.00 -15.51 -10.39
CA PRO A 190 -8.36 -14.22 -10.69
C PRO A 190 -8.61 -13.80 -12.14
N TYR A 191 -9.02 -12.55 -12.33
CA TYR A 191 -9.40 -11.98 -13.64
C TYR A 191 -10.49 -12.74 -14.39
N GLY A 192 -11.26 -13.58 -13.69
CA GLY A 192 -12.32 -14.39 -14.24
C GLY A 192 -13.64 -13.65 -14.39
N GLU A 193 -14.72 -14.43 -14.40
CA GLU A 193 -16.07 -13.88 -14.42
C GLU A 193 -16.52 -13.51 -13.02
N LYS A 194 -17.22 -12.39 -12.92
CA LYS A 194 -17.89 -11.98 -11.70
C LYS A 194 -18.98 -12.98 -11.33
N VAL A 195 -18.93 -13.47 -10.10
CA VAL A 195 -19.89 -14.43 -9.53
C VAL A 195 -20.68 -13.87 -8.36
N ASN A 196 -20.20 -12.82 -7.71
CA ASN A 196 -20.88 -12.19 -6.57
C ASN A 196 -20.38 -10.75 -6.34
N GLU A 197 -20.97 -10.05 -5.37
CA GLU A 197 -20.49 -8.77 -4.84
C GLU A 197 -20.43 -8.80 -3.31
N LEU A 198 -19.51 -8.03 -2.73
CA LEU A 198 -19.39 -7.87 -1.28
C LEU A 198 -19.43 -6.36 -0.91
N PRO A 199 -20.44 -5.89 -0.15
CA PRO A 199 -20.51 -4.50 0.30
C PRO A 199 -19.36 -4.08 1.21
N ASN A 200 -19.03 -2.79 1.16
CA ASN A 200 -18.15 -2.14 2.11
C ASN A 200 -18.56 -2.43 3.57
N GLY A 201 -17.58 -2.73 4.42
CA GLY A 201 -17.78 -3.08 5.83
C GLY A 201 -18.18 -4.53 6.08
N GLN A 202 -18.36 -5.37 5.05
CA GLN A 202 -18.65 -6.78 5.24
C GLN A 202 -17.43 -7.52 5.81
N ILE A 203 -17.66 -8.31 6.85
CA ILE A 203 -16.66 -9.24 7.40
C ILE A 203 -16.67 -10.53 6.58
N ILE A 204 -15.48 -10.99 6.20
CA ILE A 204 -15.22 -12.20 5.41
C ILE A 204 -14.13 -13.06 6.06
N THR A 205 -13.98 -14.29 5.58
CA THR A 205 -12.86 -15.18 5.95
C THR A 205 -11.99 -15.44 4.73
N ILE A 206 -10.68 -15.31 4.89
CA ILE A 206 -9.66 -15.59 3.87
C ILE A 206 -9.03 -16.94 4.16
N TYR A 207 -8.94 -17.77 3.12
CA TYR A 207 -8.42 -19.14 3.19
C TYR A 207 -7.06 -19.31 2.49
N GLY A 208 -6.64 -18.34 1.69
CA GLY A 208 -5.39 -18.38 0.97
C GLY A 208 -5.18 -17.13 0.12
N LYS A 209 -3.96 -16.96 -0.38
CA LYS A 209 -3.57 -15.85 -1.24
C LYS A 209 -2.86 -16.31 -2.50
N MET A 210 -2.94 -15.52 -3.56
CA MET A 210 -2.15 -15.61 -4.78
C MET A 210 -1.55 -14.25 -5.05
N ASN A 211 -0.38 -14.22 -5.67
CA ASN A 211 0.30 -12.99 -6.04
C ASN A 211 0.52 -13.01 -7.55
N ASP A 212 0.12 -11.95 -8.23
CA ASP A 212 0.39 -11.73 -9.63
C ASP A 212 1.67 -10.91 -9.80
N ASN A 213 2.83 -11.58 -9.81
CA ASN A 213 4.15 -10.97 -10.04
C ASN A 213 4.38 -9.64 -9.28
N ASP A 214 3.86 -9.54 -8.04
CA ASP A 214 3.93 -8.38 -7.14
C ASP A 214 3.04 -7.17 -7.50
N GLU A 215 2.17 -7.26 -8.51
CA GLU A 215 1.21 -6.20 -8.86
C GLU A 215 -0.11 -6.30 -8.08
N ILE A 216 -0.75 -7.49 -8.06
CA ILE A 216 -2.06 -7.68 -7.41
C ILE A 216 -2.06 -8.95 -6.57
N ILE A 217 -2.43 -8.79 -5.30
CA ILE A 217 -2.73 -9.91 -4.42
C ILE A 217 -4.20 -10.31 -4.62
N TRP A 218 -4.45 -11.60 -4.79
CA TRP A 218 -5.78 -12.18 -4.82
C TRP A 218 -6.01 -13.05 -3.59
N TYR A 219 -7.16 -12.90 -2.92
CA TYR A 219 -7.55 -13.72 -1.77
C TYR A 219 -8.63 -14.73 -2.14
N LYS A 220 -8.45 -16.00 -1.73
CA LYS A 220 -9.50 -17.03 -1.79
C LYS A 220 -10.42 -16.86 -0.58
N VAL A 221 -11.69 -16.56 -0.83
CA VAL A 221 -12.71 -16.31 0.22
C VAL A 221 -13.81 -17.37 0.25
N GLY A 222 -13.76 -18.34 -0.67
CA GLY A 222 -14.71 -19.45 -0.74
C GLY A 222 -14.27 -20.51 -1.75
N GLU A 223 -15.16 -21.44 -2.06
CA GLU A 223 -14.97 -22.37 -3.18
C GLU A 223 -15.15 -21.61 -4.49
N GLN A 224 -14.09 -21.54 -5.31
CA GLN A 224 -14.06 -20.75 -6.55
C GLN A 224 -14.53 -19.30 -6.35
N GLN A 225 -14.09 -18.64 -5.27
CA GLN A 225 -14.41 -17.25 -4.99
C GLN A 225 -13.15 -16.50 -4.61
N PHE A 226 -12.84 -15.49 -5.42
CA PHE A 226 -11.61 -14.71 -5.32
C PHE A 226 -11.91 -13.22 -5.37
N ILE A 227 -11.20 -12.46 -4.55
CA ILE A 227 -11.28 -10.99 -4.50
C ILE A 227 -9.88 -10.38 -4.55
N THR A 228 -9.79 -9.15 -5.01
CA THR A 228 -8.53 -8.38 -4.97
C THR A 228 -8.22 -7.96 -3.53
N GLY A 229 -6.97 -8.12 -3.11
CA GLY A 229 -6.49 -7.72 -1.78
C GLY A 229 -6.47 -6.21 -1.54
N ASN A 230 -6.55 -5.42 -2.61
CA ASN A 230 -6.60 -3.95 -2.59
C ASN A 230 -7.71 -3.37 -1.69
N TYR A 231 -8.79 -4.12 -1.46
CA TYR A 231 -9.98 -3.67 -0.72
C TYR A 231 -10.22 -4.49 0.54
N VAL A 232 -9.16 -5.10 1.08
CA VAL A 232 -9.25 -6.03 2.19
C VAL A 232 -8.40 -5.55 3.35
N LYS A 233 -9.05 -5.30 4.48
CA LYS A 233 -8.38 -5.02 5.74
C LYS A 233 -8.37 -6.28 6.59
N LEU A 234 -7.19 -6.89 6.73
CA LEU A 234 -6.99 -8.02 7.65
C LEU A 234 -7.22 -7.54 9.08
N GLU A 235 -7.93 -8.32 9.90
CA GLU A 235 -7.92 -8.10 11.34
C GLU A 235 -6.52 -8.41 11.86
N ASP A 236 -5.94 -7.50 12.66
CA ASP A 236 -4.60 -7.69 13.24
C ASP A 236 -4.53 -9.08 13.88
N GLN A 237 -3.60 -9.91 13.41
CA GLN A 237 -3.19 -11.08 14.16
C GLN A 237 -2.34 -10.54 15.31
N ASP A 238 -2.99 -10.22 16.44
CA ASP A 238 -2.29 -10.13 17.71
C ASP A 238 -1.54 -11.47 17.89
N ASP A 239 -0.23 -11.46 17.66
CA ASP A 239 0.71 -12.52 18.05
C ASP A 239 0.88 -12.54 19.58
#